data_AF-A0A943YQ07-F1
#
_entry.id   AF-A0A943YQ07-F1
#
_cell.length_a   1.000
_cell.length_b   1.000
_cell.length_c   1.000
_cell.angle_alpha   90.00
_cell.angle_beta   90.00
_cell.angle_gamma   90.00
#
_symmetry.space_group_name_H-M   'P 1'
#
loop_
_entity.id
_entity.type
_entity.pdbx_description
1 polymer ?
#
loop_
_entity_poly.entity_id
_entity_poly.type
_entity_poly.pdbx_seq_one_letter_code
_entity_poly.pdbx_strand_id
1 'polypeptide(L)'
;MSDVMQGYDMEDAVSQIGKAICKAAKAAPDTAAAFARRAIEADMRYMHETGVLNDEGLMGDGEYDEDDAFEALFAALTDGVEDDGEIGKIAQMLDAYMDAQQDFMEASGLTDD
;
A
#
# COMPACT_ATOMS: atom_id res chain seq x y z
N MET A 1 7.72 16.98 5.84
CA MET A 1 8.89 16.10 5.57
C MET A 1 8.28 14.90 4.87
N SER A 2 8.93 14.34 3.86
CA SER A 2 8.29 13.27 3.09
C SER A 2 8.22 12.02 3.97
N ASP A 3 7.04 11.70 4.52
CA ASP A 3 6.72 10.49 5.30
C ASP A 3 6.76 9.20 4.45
N VAL A 4 7.62 9.17 3.42
CA VAL A 4 7.72 8.08 2.46
C VAL A 4 9.17 7.62 2.37
N MET A 5 9.35 6.31 2.15
CA MET A 5 10.65 5.67 1.99
C MET A 5 11.54 6.42 1.00
N GLN A 6 12.82 6.61 1.35
CA GLN A 6 13.76 7.33 0.51
C GLN A 6 13.97 6.60 -0.83
N GLY A 7 13.71 7.30 -1.94
CA GLY A 7 13.81 6.71 -3.29
C GLY A 7 12.49 6.14 -3.82
N TYR A 8 11.44 6.11 -2.98
CA TYR A 8 10.10 5.69 -3.39
C TYR A 8 9.39 6.81 -4.17
N ASP A 9 9.08 6.56 -5.44
CA ASP A 9 8.31 7.48 -6.28
C ASP A 9 6.80 7.25 -6.11
N MET A 10 6.16 8.07 -5.28
CA MET A 10 4.74 7.94 -4.99
C MET A 10 3.86 8.12 -6.24
N GLU A 11 4.22 8.99 -7.18
CA GLU A 11 3.39 9.21 -8.37
C GLU A 11 3.45 8.00 -9.32
N ASP A 12 4.64 7.43 -9.48
CA ASP A 12 4.80 6.23 -10.31
C ASP A 12 4.17 4.99 -9.66
N ALA A 13 4.36 4.82 -8.35
CA ALA A 13 3.73 3.76 -7.58
C ALA A 13 2.20 3.82 -7.69
N VAL A 14 1.59 4.99 -7.45
CA VAL A 14 0.12 5.16 -7.59
C VAL A 14 -0.34 4.86 -9.01
N SER A 15 0.43 5.25 -10.03
CA SER A 15 0.11 4.97 -11.43
C SER A 15 0.18 3.48 -11.77
N GLN A 16 1.21 2.77 -11.30
CA GLN A 16 1.39 1.34 -11.57
C GLN A 16 0.41 0.49 -10.76
N ILE A 17 0.36 0.71 -9.46
CA ILE A 17 -0.50 -0.03 -8.53
C ILE A 17 -1.98 0.28 -8.81
N GLY A 18 -2.32 1.52 -9.12
CA GLY A 18 -3.67 1.90 -9.54
C GLY A 18 -4.15 1.14 -10.78
N LYS A 19 -3.26 0.82 -11.73
CA LYS A 19 -3.62 -0.03 -12.89
C LYS A 19 -3.87 -1.48 -12.47
N ALA A 20 -3.07 -2.02 -11.57
CA ALA A 20 -3.25 -3.38 -11.04
C ALA A 20 -4.60 -3.51 -10.32
N ILE A 21 -4.89 -2.57 -9.41
CA ILE A 21 -6.16 -2.48 -8.68
C ILE A 21 -7.35 -2.31 -9.62
N CYS A 22 -7.25 -1.41 -10.61
CA CYS A 22 -8.30 -1.19 -11.60
C CYS A 22 -8.63 -2.50 -12.36
N LYS A 23 -7.61 -3.26 -12.73
CA LYS A 23 -7.76 -4.55 -13.41
C LYS A 23 -8.38 -5.62 -12.49
N ALA A 24 -7.94 -5.71 -11.24
CA ALA A 24 -8.41 -6.70 -10.29
C ALA A 24 -9.86 -6.46 -9.84
N ALA A 25 -10.15 -5.27 -9.33
CA ALA A 25 -11.45 -4.93 -8.73
C ALA A 25 -12.45 -4.30 -9.72
N LYS A 26 -12.07 -4.16 -11.00
CA LYS A 26 -12.84 -3.44 -12.04
C LYS A 26 -13.29 -2.04 -11.56
N ALA A 27 -12.47 -1.41 -10.73
CA ALA A 27 -12.72 -0.07 -10.22
C ALA A 27 -12.44 0.97 -11.30
N ALA A 28 -13.07 2.14 -11.21
CA ALA A 28 -12.70 3.25 -12.06
C ALA A 28 -11.23 3.66 -11.80
N PRO A 29 -10.49 4.11 -12.82
CA PRO A 29 -9.07 4.46 -12.67
C PRO A 29 -8.84 5.52 -11.59
N ASP A 30 -9.72 6.53 -11.50
CA ASP A 30 -9.65 7.56 -10.45
C ASP A 30 -9.86 6.97 -9.04
N THR A 31 -10.80 6.04 -8.90
CA THR A 31 -11.05 5.33 -7.64
C THR A 31 -9.86 4.44 -7.26
N ALA A 32 -9.30 3.72 -8.22
CA ALA A 32 -8.15 2.85 -8.01
C ALA A 32 -6.90 3.65 -7.65
N ALA A 33 -6.64 4.78 -8.30
CA ALA A 33 -5.53 5.67 -7.95
C ALA A 33 -5.70 6.31 -6.57
N ALA A 34 -6.91 6.77 -6.22
CA ALA A 34 -7.20 7.30 -4.89
C ALA A 34 -7.05 6.22 -3.80
N PHE A 35 -7.46 4.99 -4.09
CA PHE A 35 -7.27 3.85 -3.20
C PHE A 35 -5.79 3.51 -3.03
N ALA A 36 -5.05 3.37 -4.14
CA ALA A 36 -3.61 3.07 -4.13
C ALA A 36 -2.86 4.08 -3.25
N ARG A 37 -3.15 5.38 -3.42
CA ARG A 37 -2.53 6.42 -2.61
C ARG A 37 -2.78 6.23 -1.10
N ARG A 38 -4.03 5.98 -0.72
CA ARG A 38 -4.40 5.72 0.68
C ARG A 38 -3.76 4.45 1.24
N ALA A 39 -3.68 3.39 0.43
CA ALA A 39 -3.04 2.14 0.80
C ALA A 39 -1.54 2.37 1.04
N ILE A 40 -0.84 3.05 0.14
CA ILE A 40 0.58 3.42 0.30
C ILE A 40 0.79 4.27 1.56
N GLU A 41 -0.07 5.27 1.81
CA GLU A 41 0.04 6.10 3.01
C GLU A 41 -0.15 5.28 4.30
N ALA A 42 -1.09 4.32 4.30
CA ALA A 42 -1.29 3.41 5.42
C ALA A 42 -0.12 2.42 5.58
N ASP A 43 0.45 1.94 4.48
CA ASP A 43 1.62 1.06 4.44
C ASP A 43 2.88 1.72 4.97
N MET A 44 3.17 2.93 4.53
CA MET A 44 4.29 3.72 5.03
C MET A 44 4.12 3.99 6.53
N ARG A 45 2.91 4.34 6.95
CA ARG A 45 2.62 4.51 8.37
C ARG A 45 2.85 3.23 9.16
N TYR A 46 2.35 2.08 8.69
CA TYR A 46 2.57 0.79 9.31
C TYR A 46 4.07 0.50 9.43
N MET A 47 4.83 0.66 8.34
CA MET A 47 6.28 0.48 8.33
C MET A 47 7.00 1.37 9.34
N HIS A 48 6.56 2.62 9.51
CA HIS A 48 7.09 3.52 10.54
C HIS A 48 6.71 3.07 11.96
N GLU A 49 5.47 2.64 12.18
CA GLU A 49 4.96 2.21 13.49
C GLU A 49 5.59 0.89 13.95
N THR A 50 5.94 -0.01 13.02
CA THR A 50 6.61 -1.29 13.30
C THR A 50 8.13 -1.21 13.27
N GLY A 51 8.69 -0.08 12.82
CA GLY A 51 10.13 0.16 12.75
C GLY A 51 10.83 -0.44 11.54
N VAL A 52 10.06 -0.92 10.54
CA VAL A 52 10.56 -1.27 9.20
C VAL A 52 11.16 -0.04 8.52
N LEU A 53 10.53 1.12 8.70
CA LEU A 53 11.08 2.42 8.33
C LEU A 53 11.36 3.23 9.59
N ASN A 54 12.52 3.89 9.62
CA ASN A 54 12.85 4.86 10.65
C ASN A 54 12.27 6.24 10.32
N ASP A 55 12.34 7.19 11.25
CA ASP A 55 11.82 8.57 11.09
C ASP A 55 12.42 9.35 9.90
N GLU A 56 13.54 8.88 9.33
CA GLU A 56 14.20 9.47 8.15
C GLU A 56 13.75 8.81 6.83
N GLY A 57 12.83 7.83 6.88
CA GLY A 57 12.36 7.09 5.71
C GLY A 57 13.37 6.07 5.18
N LEU A 58 14.34 5.67 6.01
CA LEU A 58 15.30 4.60 5.70
C LEU A 58 14.86 3.29 6.34
N MET A 59 15.34 2.16 5.81
CA MET A 59 15.13 0.86 6.44
C MET A 59 15.64 0.87 7.89
N GLY A 60 14.76 0.53 8.82
CA GLY A 60 15.04 0.38 10.24
C GLY A 60 15.42 -1.06 10.59
N ASP A 61 15.30 -1.40 11.88
CA ASP A 61 15.59 -2.72 12.42
C ASP A 61 14.35 -3.64 12.45
N GLY A 62 13.16 -3.12 12.09
CA GLY A 62 11.93 -3.89 12.03
C GLY A 62 11.83 -4.73 10.75
N GLU A 63 11.14 -5.86 10.84
CA GLU A 63 10.85 -6.73 9.69
C GLU A 63 9.41 -6.49 9.21
N TYR A 64 9.22 -6.44 7.89
CA TYR A 64 7.89 -6.27 7.31
C TYR A 64 7.14 -7.60 7.38
N ASP A 65 6.08 -7.64 8.18
CA ASP A 65 5.15 -8.77 8.23
C ASP A 65 3.95 -8.47 7.31
N GLU A 66 3.83 -9.25 6.23
CA GLU A 66 2.79 -9.08 5.20
C GLU A 66 1.38 -9.33 5.73
N ASP A 67 1.21 -10.29 6.65
CA ASP A 67 -0.09 -10.63 7.22
C ASP A 67 -0.57 -9.49 8.15
N ASP A 68 0.33 -9.00 9.02
CA ASP A 68 0.02 -7.87 9.93
C ASP A 68 -0.15 -6.55 9.16
N ALA A 69 0.65 -6.32 8.13
CA ALA A 69 0.48 -5.17 7.23
C ALA A 69 -0.90 -5.21 6.57
N PHE A 70 -1.30 -6.35 6.01
CA PHE A 70 -2.61 -6.49 5.38
C PHE A 70 -3.74 -6.16 6.37
N GLU A 71 -3.69 -6.71 7.59
CA GLU A 71 -4.69 -6.42 8.63
C GLU A 71 -4.74 -4.94 9.00
N ALA A 72 -3.58 -4.30 9.20
CA ALA A 72 -3.48 -2.88 9.54
C ALA A 72 -4.02 -1.97 8.42
N LEU A 73 -3.66 -2.26 7.16
CA LEU A 73 -4.10 -1.50 6.00
C LEU A 73 -5.59 -1.70 5.77
N PHE A 74 -6.07 -2.94 5.89
CA PHE A 74 -7.48 -3.26 5.75
C PHE A 74 -8.33 -2.51 6.78
N ALA A 75 -7.90 -2.49 8.04
CA ALA A 75 -8.56 -1.74 9.09
C ALA A 75 -8.58 -0.22 8.80
N ALA A 76 -7.46 0.34 8.33
CA ALA A 76 -7.37 1.76 7.98
C ALA A 76 -8.24 2.14 6.77
N LEU A 77 -8.34 1.25 5.77
CA LEU A 77 -9.08 1.49 4.52
C LEU A 77 -10.59 1.23 4.65
N THR A 78 -11.00 0.39 5.60
CA THR A 78 -12.40 0.10 5.91
C THR A 78 -12.95 0.94 7.08
N ASP A 79 -12.13 1.81 7.67
CA ASP A 79 -12.57 2.69 8.76
C ASP A 79 -13.78 3.54 8.33
N GLY A 80 -14.89 3.38 9.06
CA GLY A 80 -16.15 4.05 8.78
C GLY A 80 -16.96 3.48 7.59
N VAL A 81 -16.56 2.35 7.02
CA VAL A 81 -17.33 1.62 5.99
C VAL A 81 -18.21 0.57 6.70
N GLU A 82 -19.53 0.70 6.55
CA GLU A 82 -20.50 -0.24 7.15
C GLU A 82 -21.07 -1.24 6.13
N ASP A 83 -20.86 -1.02 4.83
CA ASP A 83 -21.40 -1.88 3.77
C ASP A 83 -20.47 -3.07 3.49
N ASP A 84 -20.96 -4.28 3.77
CA ASP A 84 -20.21 -5.53 3.56
C ASP A 84 -19.76 -5.73 2.10
N GLY A 85 -20.52 -5.20 1.13
CA GLY A 85 -20.17 -5.27 -0.29
C GLY A 85 -18.99 -4.36 -0.64
N GLU A 86 -18.95 -3.14 -0.08
CA GLU A 86 -17.82 -2.23 -0.18
C GLU A 86 -16.60 -2.76 0.55
N ILE A 87 -16.77 -3.33 1.75
CA ILE A 87 -15.69 -3.98 2.52
C ILE A 87 -15.07 -5.12 1.71
N GLY A 88 -15.88 -5.99 1.12
CA GLY A 88 -15.39 -7.07 0.26
C GLY A 88 -14.64 -6.57 -0.98
N LYS A 89 -15.08 -5.43 -1.54
CA LYS A 89 -14.38 -4.79 -2.66
C LYS A 89 -13.05 -4.18 -2.23
N ILE A 90 -13.00 -3.55 -1.06
CA ILE A 90 -11.77 -3.01 -0.47
C ILE A 90 -10.76 -4.13 -0.23
N ALA A 91 -11.19 -5.28 0.31
CA ALA A 91 -10.33 -6.45 0.48
C ALA A 91 -9.69 -6.88 -0.85
N GLN A 92 -10.50 -6.98 -1.92
CA GLN A 92 -9.99 -7.34 -3.24
C GLN A 92 -9.04 -6.28 -3.84
N MET A 93 -9.29 -5.00 -3.57
CA MET A 93 -8.40 -3.91 -4.01
C MET A 93 -7.09 -3.92 -3.21
N LEU A 94 -7.14 -4.26 -1.93
CA LEU A 94 -5.98 -4.37 -1.06
C LEU A 94 -5.10 -5.57 -1.42
N ASP A 95 -5.71 -6.72 -1.69
CA ASP A 95 -5.01 -7.92 -2.19
C ASP A 95 -4.19 -7.59 -3.45
N ALA A 96 -4.82 -6.95 -4.44
CA ALA A 96 -4.13 -6.49 -5.64
C ALA A 96 -3.11 -5.36 -5.41
N TYR A 97 -3.25 -4.62 -4.30
CA TYR A 97 -2.26 -3.62 -3.89
C TYR A 97 -1.00 -4.30 -3.37
N MET A 98 -1.12 -5.30 -2.48
CA MET A 98 0.03 -5.98 -1.87
C MET A 98 0.96 -6.57 -2.94
N ASP A 99 0.38 -7.33 -3.87
CA ASP A 99 1.12 -7.91 -5.01
C ASP A 99 1.84 -6.82 -5.83
N ALA A 100 1.12 -5.74 -6.17
CA ALA A 100 1.65 -4.69 -7.03
C ALA A 100 2.69 -3.80 -6.33
N GLN A 101 2.58 -3.66 -5.01
CA GLN A 101 3.53 -2.93 -4.17
C GLN A 101 4.86 -3.70 -4.10
N GLN A 102 4.81 -5.02 -3.90
CA GLN A 102 5.99 -5.87 -3.96
C GLN A 102 6.67 -5.78 -5.34
N ASP A 103 5.93 -5.98 -6.43
CA ASP A 103 6.43 -5.85 -7.80
C ASP A 103 7.11 -4.48 -8.04
N PHE A 104 6.52 -3.40 -7.51
CA PHE A 104 7.06 -2.05 -7.65
C PHE A 104 8.38 -1.87 -6.88
N MET A 105 8.45 -2.38 -5.64
CA MET A 105 9.66 -2.30 -4.81
C MET A 105 10.81 -3.10 -5.42
N GLU A 106 10.54 -4.29 -5.94
CA GLU A 106 11.52 -5.11 -6.68
C GLU A 106 11.99 -4.41 -7.96
N ALA A 107 11.07 -3.90 -8.77
CA ALA A 107 11.40 -3.19 -10.01
C ALA A 107 12.21 -1.90 -9.77
N SER A 108 11.98 -1.25 -8.62
CA SER A 108 12.68 -0.03 -8.21
C SER A 108 14.02 -0.30 -7.52
N GLY A 109 14.32 -1.57 -7.19
CA GLY A 109 15.52 -1.96 -6.44
C GLY A 109 15.53 -1.47 -4.99
N LEU A 110 14.34 -1.28 -4.40
CA LEU A 110 14.18 -0.89 -2.99
C LEU A 110 14.15 -2.11 -2.04
N THR A 111 13.95 -3.30 -2.60
CA THR A 111 14.06 -4.59 -1.93
C THR A 111 15.02 -5.47 -2.73
N ASP A 112 15.93 -6.16 -2.05
CA ASP A 112 16.79 -7.21 -2.64
C ASP A 112 16.12 -8.57 -2.35
N ASP A 113 16.01 -9.41 -3.38
CA ASP A 113 15.51 -10.80 -3.34
C ASP A 113 16.27 -11.69 -2.34
#